data_AF-A0A7W7P3B3-F1
#
_entry.id   AF-A0A7W7P3B3-F1
#
_cell.length_a   1.000
_cell.length_b   1.000
_cell.length_c   1.000
_cell.angle_alpha   90.00
_cell.angle_beta   90.00
_cell.angle_gamma   90.00
#
_symmetry.space_group_name_H-M   'P 1'
#
loop_
_entity.id
_entity.type
_entity.pdbx_description
1 polymer ?
#
loop_
_entity_poly.entity_id
_entity_poly.type
_entity_poly.pdbx_seq_one_letter_code
_entity_poly.pdbx_strand_id
1 'polypeptide(L)'
;MSVSGINTALQSMQTMASQASGLSNIDGNDVSAMSFSATLQDSLRKVSQEQSAADLKGRRFQMGDPNVSLDDVVTDMQKASLGFTMLTQVRNKVVNAYKEVMSMPI
;
A
#
# COMPACT_ATOMS: atom_id res chain seq x y z
N MET A 1 23.60 8.26 -56.50
CA MET A 1 23.13 7.10 -55.68
C MET A 1 23.41 7.26 -54.18
N SER A 2 23.49 8.47 -53.61
CA SER A 2 23.81 8.70 -52.18
C SER A 2 22.75 9.48 -51.39
N VAL A 3 21.60 9.82 -52.00
CA VAL A 3 20.51 10.59 -51.35
C VAL A 3 19.37 9.73 -50.80
N SER A 4 19.36 8.43 -51.08
CA SER A 4 18.25 7.55 -50.65
C SER A 4 18.43 6.97 -49.24
N GLY A 5 19.66 6.85 -48.73
CA GLY A 5 19.93 6.26 -47.41
C GLY A 5 19.62 7.18 -46.22
N ILE A 6 19.64 8.51 -46.43
CA ILE A 6 19.34 9.49 -45.39
C ILE A 6 17.84 9.48 -45.04
N ASN A 7 16.97 9.24 -46.03
CA ASN A 7 15.52 9.17 -45.82
C ASN A 7 15.12 7.91 -45.03
N THR A 8 15.83 6.80 -45.22
CA THR A 8 15.61 5.55 -44.48
C THR A 8 16.06 5.67 -43.01
N ALA A 9 17.16 6.39 -42.75
CA ALA A 9 17.64 6.64 -41.40
C ALA A 9 16.74 7.59 -40.58
N LEU A 10 16.11 8.57 -41.24
CA LEU A 10 15.13 9.46 -40.60
C LEU A 10 13.82 8.72 -40.29
N GLN A 11 13.38 7.82 -41.17
CA GLN A 11 12.19 6.99 -40.92
C GLN A 11 12.39 5.99 -39.78
N SER A 12 13.58 5.36 -39.68
CA SER A 12 13.89 4.45 -38.57
C SER A 12 14.00 5.19 -37.23
N MET A 13 14.53 6.42 -37.23
CA MET A 13 14.59 7.27 -36.04
C MET A 13 13.19 7.71 -35.58
N GLN A 14 12.29 8.04 -36.51
CA GLN A 14 10.90 8.40 -36.21
C GLN A 14 10.13 7.24 -35.54
N THR A 15 10.30 6.01 -36.03
CA THR A 15 9.66 4.83 -35.44
C THR A 15 10.20 4.49 -34.05
N MET A 16 11.48 4.73 -33.82
CA MET A 16 12.12 4.51 -32.51
C MET A 16 11.66 5.56 -31.49
N ALA A 17 11.49 6.82 -31.92
CA ALA A 17 10.93 7.88 -31.09
C ALA A 17 9.48 7.57 -30.66
N SER A 18 8.63 7.08 -31.58
CA SER A 18 7.26 6.69 -31.23
C SER A 18 7.17 5.48 -30.28
N GLN A 19 8.14 4.56 -30.32
CA GLN A 19 8.18 3.41 -29.42
C GLN A 19 8.67 3.81 -28.02
N ALA A 20 9.56 4.79 -27.92
CA ALA A 20 9.97 5.39 -26.66
C ALA A 20 8.83 6.19 -25.99
N SER A 21 8.00 6.89 -26.77
CA SER A 21 6.81 7.60 -26.25
C SER A 21 5.71 6.67 -25.75
N GLY A 22 5.66 5.42 -26.24
CA GLY A 22 4.71 4.39 -25.79
C GLY A 22 5.03 3.78 -24.43
N LEU A 23 6.25 3.98 -23.91
CA LEU A 23 6.67 3.50 -22.59
C LEU A 23 6.51 4.55 -21.47
N SER A 24 6.15 5.80 -21.80
CA SER A 24 5.96 6.89 -20.83
C SER A 24 4.58 6.90 -20.17
N ASN A 25 3.65 6.02 -20.57
CA ASN A 25 2.29 5.97 -20.06
C ASN A 25 1.98 4.71 -19.23
N ILE A 26 2.97 4.17 -18.50
CA ILE A 26 2.64 3.38 -17.32
C ILE A 26 2.42 4.38 -16.19
N ASP A 27 1.19 4.89 -16.11
CA ASP A 27 0.68 5.54 -14.92
C ASP A 27 0.67 4.50 -13.79
N GLY A 28 1.82 4.36 -13.12
CA GLY A 28 2.00 3.47 -11.98
C GLY A 28 1.27 3.94 -10.72
N ASN A 29 0.51 5.03 -10.80
CA ASN A 29 -0.12 5.69 -9.67
C ASN A 29 -1.47 5.05 -9.34
N ASP A 30 -2.26 4.67 -10.35
CA ASP A 30 -3.61 4.12 -10.18
C ASP A 30 -3.61 2.67 -9.64
N VAL A 31 -2.71 1.83 -10.16
CA VAL A 31 -2.56 0.43 -9.69
C VAL A 31 -2.03 0.37 -8.25
N SER A 32 -1.14 1.31 -7.88
CA SER A 32 -0.54 1.38 -6.55
C SER A 32 -1.53 1.89 -5.49
N ALA A 33 -2.38 2.87 -5.84
CA ALA A 33 -3.42 3.39 -4.95
C ALA A 33 -4.51 2.36 -4.64
N MET A 34 -4.95 1.59 -5.65
CA MET A 34 -5.92 0.50 -5.46
C MET A 34 -5.33 -0.65 -4.63
N SER A 35 -4.05 -0.97 -4.84
CA SER A 35 -3.32 -1.95 -4.03
C SER A 35 -3.15 -1.50 -2.57
N PHE A 36 -2.87 -0.22 -2.33
CA PHE A 36 -2.74 0.32 -0.97
C PHE A 36 -4.07 0.34 -0.22
N SER A 37 -5.16 0.80 -0.83
CA SER A 37 -6.49 0.81 -0.18
C SER A 37 -6.93 -0.61 0.21
N ALA A 38 -6.70 -1.59 -0.68
CA ALA A 38 -6.92 -3.01 -0.38
C ALA A 38 -6.04 -3.51 0.79
N THR A 39 -4.77 -3.12 0.82
CA THR A 39 -3.82 -3.49 1.89
C THR A 39 -4.19 -2.84 3.23
N LEU A 40 -4.65 -1.59 3.21
CA LEU A 40 -5.11 -0.87 4.40
C LEU A 40 -6.41 -1.50 4.95
N GLN A 41 -7.34 -1.85 4.07
CA GLN A 41 -8.57 -2.56 4.42
C GLN A 41 -8.27 -3.92 5.06
N ASP A 42 -7.30 -4.66 4.51
CA ASP A 42 -6.85 -5.95 5.05
C ASP A 42 -6.19 -5.78 6.42
N SER A 43 -5.33 -4.77 6.56
CA SER A 43 -4.67 -4.45 7.84
C SER A 43 -5.67 -4.04 8.93
N LEU A 44 -6.69 -3.26 8.58
CA LEU A 44 -7.80 -2.91 9.50
C LEU A 44 -8.56 -4.16 9.95
N ARG A 45 -8.87 -5.07 9.02
CA ARG A 45 -9.53 -6.35 9.34
C ARG A 45 -8.67 -7.21 10.26
N LYS A 46 -7.35 -7.25 10.03
CA LYS A 46 -6.40 -7.99 10.85
C LYS A 46 -6.34 -7.47 12.28
N VAL A 47 -6.25 -6.15 12.47
CA VAL A 47 -6.29 -5.53 13.81
C VAL A 47 -7.60 -5.81 14.54
N SER A 48 -8.73 -5.77 13.84
CA SER A 48 -10.04 -6.12 14.41
C SER A 48 -10.12 -7.59 14.84
N GLN A 49 -9.53 -8.50 14.06
CA GLN A 49 -9.39 -9.91 14.43
C GLN A 49 -8.47 -10.09 15.65
N GLU A 50 -7.33 -9.41 15.69
CA GLU A 50 -6.39 -9.46 16.82
C GLU A 50 -7.05 -8.95 18.12
N GLN A 51 -7.83 -7.87 18.04
CA GLN A 51 -8.61 -7.36 19.18
C GLN A 51 -9.64 -8.39 19.66
N SER A 52 -10.40 -9.00 18.76
CA SER A 52 -11.40 -10.03 19.10
C SER A 52 -10.74 -11.28 19.71
N ALA A 53 -9.57 -11.67 19.20
CA ALA A 53 -8.79 -12.79 19.73
C ALA A 53 -8.25 -12.50 21.13
N ALA A 54 -7.76 -11.28 21.37
CA ALA A 54 -7.30 -10.84 22.69
C ALA A 54 -8.45 -10.85 23.72
N ASP A 55 -9.63 -10.37 23.34
CA ASP A 55 -10.82 -10.43 24.20
C ASP A 55 -11.22 -11.87 24.55
N LEU A 56 -11.17 -12.77 23.57
CA LEU A 56 -11.47 -14.19 23.80
C LEU A 56 -10.44 -14.82 24.73
N LYS A 57 -9.14 -14.54 24.54
CA LYS A 57 -8.09 -15.00 25.45
C LYS A 57 -8.29 -14.46 26.86
N GLY A 58 -8.62 -13.18 27.01
CA GLY A 58 -8.94 -12.57 28.32
C GLY A 58 -10.07 -13.29 29.05
N ARG A 59 -11.14 -13.67 28.33
CA ARG A 59 -12.25 -14.46 28.89
C ARG A 59 -11.81 -15.88 29.28
N ARG A 60 -11.00 -16.55 28.46
CA ARG A 60 -10.47 -17.90 28.77
C ARG A 60 -9.55 -17.87 29.99
N PHE A 61 -8.73 -16.82 30.13
CA PHE A 61 -7.92 -16.59 31.32
C PHE A 61 -8.79 -16.40 32.58
N GLN A 62 -9.86 -15.60 32.50
CA GLN A 62 -10.82 -15.43 33.60
C GLN A 62 -11.51 -16.74 34.00
N MET A 63 -11.68 -17.67 33.06
CA MET A 63 -12.22 -19.02 33.30
C MET A 63 -11.19 -20.02 33.83
N GLY A 64 -9.92 -19.60 34.03
CA GLY A 64 -8.86 -20.43 34.58
C GLY A 64 -8.21 -21.39 33.58
N ASP A 65 -8.29 -21.11 32.27
CA ASP A 65 -7.62 -21.91 31.23
C ASP A 65 -6.09 -21.84 31.40
N PRO A 66 -5.41 -22.96 31.74
CA PRO A 66 -3.96 -22.97 32.01
C PRO A 66 -3.11 -22.72 30.75
N ASN A 67 -3.71 -22.70 29.56
CA ASN A 67 -3.03 -22.46 28.29
C ASN A 67 -3.01 -20.97 27.89
N VAL A 68 -3.59 -20.08 28.69
CA VAL A 68 -3.61 -18.64 28.43
C VAL A 68 -2.92 -17.94 29.59
N SER A 69 -1.78 -17.31 29.32
CA SER A 69 -1.07 -16.51 30.31
C SER A 69 -1.50 -15.05 30.24
N LEU A 70 -1.61 -14.38 31.38
CA LEU A 70 -1.99 -12.96 31.45
C LEU A 70 -1.00 -12.07 30.69
N ASP A 71 0.28 -12.42 30.74
CA ASP A 71 1.40 -11.82 30.03
C ASP A 71 1.20 -11.80 28.50
N ASP A 72 0.66 -12.88 27.91
CA ASP A 72 0.33 -12.92 26.49
C ASP A 72 -0.84 -12.00 26.15
N VAL A 73 -1.88 -11.94 26.98
CA VAL A 73 -3.06 -11.07 26.77
C VAL A 73 -2.66 -9.60 26.79
N VAL A 74 -1.86 -9.18 27.77
CA VAL A 74 -1.41 -7.79 27.90
C VAL A 74 -0.48 -7.43 26.74
N THR A 75 0.41 -8.33 26.32
CA THR A 75 1.29 -8.11 25.17
C THR A 75 0.50 -7.98 23.87
N ASP A 76 -0.49 -8.83 23.64
CA ASP A 76 -1.36 -8.77 22.46
C ASP A 76 -2.19 -7.48 22.45
N MET A 77 -2.71 -7.04 23.60
CA MET A 77 -3.41 -5.75 23.71
C MET A 77 -2.50 -4.56 23.39
N GLN A 78 -1.25 -4.56 23.86
CA GLN A 78 -0.28 -3.51 23.56
C GLN A 78 0.08 -3.47 22.08
N LYS A 79 0.27 -4.65 21.45
CA LYS A 79 0.51 -4.76 20.00
C LYS A 79 -0.66 -4.21 19.20
N ALA A 80 -1.89 -4.56 19.55
CA ALA A 80 -3.08 -4.08 18.86
C ALA A 80 -3.24 -2.55 18.96
N SER A 81 -3.03 -1.98 20.15
CA SER A 81 -3.11 -0.53 20.38
C SER A 81 -2.03 0.25 19.62
N LEU A 82 -0.79 -0.25 19.64
CA LEU A 82 0.31 0.34 18.88
C LEU A 82 0.06 0.23 17.37
N GLY A 83 -0.38 -0.93 16.90
CA GLY A 83 -0.75 -1.18 15.51
C GLY A 83 -1.84 -0.23 15.01
N PHE A 84 -2.89 -0.01 15.80
CA PHE A 84 -3.95 0.94 15.47
C PHE A 84 -3.45 2.39 15.34
N THR A 85 -2.57 2.80 16.25
CA THR A 85 -1.98 4.15 16.23
C THR A 85 -1.12 4.34 14.98
N MET A 86 -0.27 3.36 14.66
CA MET A 86 0.53 3.38 13.44
C MET A 86 -0.35 3.40 12.19
N LEU A 87 -1.43 2.63 12.16
CA LEU A 87 -2.34 2.58 11.03
C LEU A 87 -3.02 3.93 10.76
N THR A 88 -3.41 4.62 11.83
CA THR A 88 -4.00 5.96 11.74
C THR A 88 -3.00 6.97 11.16
N GLN A 89 -1.73 6.90 11.57
CA GLN A 89 -0.68 7.75 11.01
C GLN A 89 -0.44 7.45 9.52
N VAL A 90 -0.38 6.18 9.14
CA VAL A 90 -0.23 5.76 7.74
C VAL A 90 -1.42 6.24 6.90
N ARG A 91 -2.65 6.08 7.39
CA ARG A 91 -3.87 6.61 6.73
C ARG A 91 -3.76 8.11 6.48
N ASN A 92 -3.40 8.89 7.50
CA ASN A 92 -3.27 10.34 7.39
C ASN A 92 -2.18 10.73 6.39
N LYS A 93 -1.05 10.02 6.39
CA LYS A 93 0.07 10.29 5.48
C LYS A 93 -0.29 9.99 4.03
N VAL A 94 -1.06 8.94 3.76
CA VAL A 94 -1.53 8.63 2.40
C VAL A 94 -2.58 9.62 1.91
N VAL A 95 -3.52 10.03 2.78
CA VAL A 95 -4.49 11.08 2.41
C VAL A 95 -3.77 12.40 2.10
N ASN A 96 -2.73 12.75 2.85
CA ASN A 96 -1.94 13.94 2.60
C ASN A 96 -1.14 13.82 1.29
N ALA A 97 -0.51 12.67 1.01
CA ALA A 97 0.20 12.44 -0.24
C ALA A 97 -0.72 12.54 -1.46
N TYR A 98 -1.95 12.02 -1.37
CA TYR A 98 -2.95 12.19 -2.42
C TYR A 98 -3.31 13.67 -2.63
N LYS A 99 -3.57 14.41 -1.54
CA LYS A 99 -3.84 15.85 -1.60
C LYS A 99 -2.67 16.65 -2.20
N GLU A 100 -1.43 16.27 -1.89
CA GLU A 100 -0.23 16.93 -2.38
C GLU A 100 -0.01 16.70 -3.87
N VAL A 101 -0.21 15.47 -4.37
CA VAL A 101 -0.19 15.18 -5.82
C VAL A 101 -1.28 15.97 -6.55
N MET A 102 -2.49 16.08 -5.97
CA MET A 102 -3.59 16.83 -6.57
C MET A 102 -3.39 18.36 -6.52
N SER A 103 -2.59 18.84 -5.57
CA SER A 103 -2.27 20.27 -5.38
C SER A 103 -1.00 20.69 -6.10
N MET A 104 -0.25 19.75 -6.70
CA MET A 104 0.89 20.08 -7.55
C MET A 104 0.36 20.80 -8.80
N PRO A 105 0.76 22.07 -9.02
CA PRO A 105 0.47 22.73 -10.29
C PRO A 105 1.26 22.02 -11.40
N ILE A 106 0.57 21.72 -12.50
CA ILE A 106 1.22 21.36 -13.78
C ILE A 106 1.97 22.54 -14.37
#